data_AF-A0A3D0DM38-F1
#
_entry.id   AF-A0A3D0DM38-F1
#
_cell.length_a   1.000
_cell.length_b   1.000
_cell.length_c   1.000
_cell.angle_alpha   90.00
_cell.angle_beta   90.00
_cell.angle_gamma   90.00
#
_symmetry.space_group_name_H-M   'P 1'
#
loop_
_entity.id
_entity.type
_entity.pdbx_description
1 polymer ?
#
loop_
_entity_poly.entity_id
_entity_poly.type
_entity_poly.pdbx_seq_one_letter_code
_entity_poly.pdbx_strand_id
1 'polypeptide(L)'
;MYLTKLLVRDFGKFHNKGMDLEAGINLIIGKPESGKSTLRDFLIGMIYGIPRREGITRVRSNYELRKPVDGNGYSGTAYIKDEDNTYLVDRTFLAGAKKASVLDVGSGREVRLEYNDTLSGTLCKTDKNTYLDTKCIIESDEYEVKTDMKKYLTNITLTGTANINKTEAIKYLENEKKNHIPRPLI
;
A
#
# COMPACT_ATOMS: atom_id res chain seq x y z
N MET A 1 -3.89 12.85 12.64
CA MET A 1 -3.06 12.59 11.44
C MET A 1 -3.75 12.96 10.12
N TYR A 2 -3.09 13.74 9.26
CA TYR A 2 -3.45 13.94 7.84
C TYR A 2 -2.21 14.21 6.98
N LEU A 3 -2.32 14.00 5.67
CA LEU A 3 -1.24 14.28 4.70
C LEU A 3 -1.31 15.75 4.28
N THR A 4 -0.16 16.44 4.23
CA THR A 4 -0.09 17.88 3.91
C THR A 4 0.60 18.17 2.58
N LYS A 5 1.59 17.37 2.19
CA LYS A 5 2.31 17.54 0.93
C LYS A 5 2.70 16.21 0.36
N LEU A 6 2.63 16.09 -0.96
CA LEU A 6 3.00 14.90 -1.71
C LEU A 6 3.98 15.30 -2.80
N LEU A 7 5.00 14.48 -3.00
CA LEU A 7 5.82 14.51 -4.21
C LEU A 7 5.87 13.10 -4.77
N VAL A 8 5.11 12.89 -5.84
CA VAL A 8 5.11 11.66 -6.62
C VAL A 8 6.28 11.74 -7.59
N ARG A 9 7.42 11.13 -7.22
CA ARG A 9 8.60 11.11 -8.09
C ARG A 9 8.34 10.23 -9.31
N ASP A 10 7.88 9.00 -9.06
CA ASP A 10 7.57 8.02 -10.10
C ASP A 10 6.49 7.04 -9.59
N PHE A 11 5.26 7.14 -10.10
CA PHE A 11 4.17 6.23 -9.75
C PHE A 11 3.05 6.19 -10.81
N GLY A 12 2.83 5.02 -11.41
CA GLY A 12 1.94 4.87 -12.55
C GLY A 12 2.35 5.80 -13.70
N LYS A 13 1.49 6.76 -14.03
CA LYS A 13 1.74 7.77 -15.07
C LYS A 13 2.28 9.11 -14.54
N PHE A 14 2.41 9.24 -13.22
CA PHE A 14 2.88 10.48 -12.61
C PHE A 14 4.39 10.44 -12.46
N HIS A 15 5.03 11.51 -12.94
CA HIS A 15 6.46 11.76 -12.84
C HIS A 15 6.68 13.16 -12.27
N ASN A 16 7.49 13.28 -11.22
CA ASN A 16 7.85 14.53 -10.54
C ASN A 16 6.66 15.47 -10.29
N LYS A 17 5.55 14.92 -9.78
CA LYS A 17 4.33 15.69 -9.51
C LYS A 17 4.22 16.02 -8.02
N GLY A 18 4.31 17.31 -7.71
CA GLY A 18 3.99 17.87 -6.40
C GLY A 18 2.49 18.13 -6.23
N MET A 19 1.98 17.96 -5.02
CA MET A 19 0.62 18.36 -4.63
C MET A 19 0.61 18.74 -3.15
N ASP A 20 0.08 19.92 -2.85
CA ASP A 20 -0.21 20.34 -1.49
C ASP A 20 -1.65 19.95 -1.13
N LEU A 21 -1.85 19.52 0.12
CA LEU A 21 -3.12 19.14 0.70
C LEU A 21 -3.36 19.98 1.96
N GLU A 22 -4.61 20.37 2.16
CA GLU A 22 -5.02 21.16 3.31
C GLU A 22 -5.80 20.33 4.33
N ALA A 23 -5.94 20.85 5.54
CA ALA A 23 -6.84 20.26 6.52
C ALA A 23 -8.30 20.37 6.02
N GLY A 24 -9.10 19.33 6.25
CA GLY A 24 -10.48 19.27 5.79
C GLY A 24 -10.64 18.46 4.50
N ILE A 25 -11.46 18.95 3.57
CA ILE A 25 -11.85 18.22 2.37
C ILE A 25 -11.02 18.70 1.18
N ASN A 26 -10.24 17.79 0.59
CA ASN A 26 -9.49 18.04 -0.64
C ASN A 26 -10.19 17.37 -1.82
N LEU A 27 -10.60 18.14 -2.82
CA LEU A 27 -11.32 17.64 -3.99
C LEU A 27 -10.38 17.46 -5.19
N ILE A 28 -10.14 16.20 -5.59
CA ILE A 28 -9.27 15.87 -6.73
C ILE A 28 -10.14 15.58 -7.96
N ILE A 29 -10.13 16.51 -8.93
CA ILE A 29 -10.94 16.42 -10.14
C ILE A 29 -10.07 16.06 -11.35
N GLY A 30 -10.62 15.25 -12.25
CA GLY A 30 -10.05 15.04 -13.57
C GLY A 30 -10.89 14.12 -14.43
N LYS A 31 -10.63 14.13 -15.74
CA LYS A 31 -11.28 13.25 -16.73
C LYS A 31 -11.11 11.77 -16.39
N PRO A 32 -11.91 10.85 -16.94
CA PRO A 32 -11.60 9.42 -16.90
C PRO A 32 -10.13 9.17 -17.26
N GLU A 33 -9.51 8.20 -16.58
CA GLU A 33 -8.09 7.85 -16.76
C GLU A 33 -7.09 8.97 -16.42
N SER A 34 -7.53 10.10 -15.84
CA SER A 34 -6.64 11.18 -15.39
C SER A 34 -5.69 10.77 -14.25
N GLY A 35 -5.84 9.58 -13.68
CA GLY A 35 -4.96 9.04 -12.64
C GLY A 35 -5.48 9.24 -11.22
N LYS A 36 -6.76 9.53 -11.02
CA LYS A 36 -7.37 9.71 -9.67
C LYS A 36 -7.16 8.46 -8.80
N SER A 37 -7.53 7.28 -9.31
CA SER A 37 -7.31 6.01 -8.60
C SER A 37 -5.81 5.70 -8.44
N THR A 38 -4.97 6.16 -9.38
CA THR A 38 -3.50 6.07 -9.27
C THR A 38 -2.97 6.85 -8.08
N LEU A 39 -3.47 8.07 -7.88
CA LEU A 39 -3.08 8.90 -6.74
C LEU A 39 -3.59 8.30 -5.42
N ARG A 40 -4.82 7.78 -5.39
CA ARG A 40 -5.33 7.05 -4.21
C ARG A 40 -4.42 5.88 -3.84
N ASP A 41 -4.05 5.05 -4.82
CA ASP A 41 -3.18 3.90 -4.57
C ASP A 41 -1.76 4.32 -4.17
N PHE A 42 -1.27 5.47 -4.66
CA PHE A 42 -0.03 6.09 -4.18
C PHE A 42 -0.14 6.47 -2.70
N LEU A 43 -1.22 7.14 -2.29
CA LEU A 43 -1.44 7.51 -0.89
C LEU A 43 -1.46 6.29 0.04
N ILE A 44 -2.20 5.25 -0.34
CA ILE A 44 -2.25 3.98 0.41
C ILE A 44 -0.87 3.33 0.42
N GLY A 45 -0.15 3.38 -0.71
CA GLY A 45 1.21 2.88 -0.83
C GLY A 45 2.20 3.62 0.07
N MET A 46 2.09 4.94 0.23
CA MET A 46 2.94 5.71 1.13
C MET A 46 2.81 5.21 2.58
N ILE A 47 1.58 4.91 3.01
CA ILE A 47 1.28 4.43 4.37
C ILE A 47 1.72 2.96 4.54
N TYR A 48 1.23 2.06 3.70
CA TYR A 48 1.31 0.62 3.95
C TYR A 48 2.30 -0.13 3.05
N GLY A 49 2.93 0.57 2.12
CA GLY A 49 3.69 -0.05 1.04
C GLY A 49 2.82 -0.79 0.03
N ILE A 50 3.49 -1.27 -1.02
CA ILE A 50 2.85 -2.06 -2.07
C ILE A 50 3.57 -3.40 -2.13
N PRO A 51 2.96 -4.48 -1.62
CA PRO A 51 3.56 -5.80 -1.74
C PRO A 51 3.58 -6.22 -3.21
N ARG A 52 4.73 -6.71 -3.67
CA ARG A 52 4.80 -7.47 -4.90
C ARG A 52 4.34 -8.89 -4.55
N ARG A 53 3.20 -9.33 -5.07
CA ARG A 53 2.80 -10.73 -4.94
C ARG A 53 3.74 -11.55 -5.83
N GLU A 54 4.52 -12.45 -5.25
CA GLU A 54 5.29 -13.45 -5.98
C GLU A 54 4.44 -14.73 -6.08
N GLY A 55 4.11 -15.16 -7.30
CA GLY A 55 3.26 -16.33 -7.54
C GLY A 55 2.82 -16.52 -9.00
N ILE A 56 2.52 -17.77 -9.38
CA ILE A 56 2.30 -18.26 -10.77
C ILE A 56 1.01 -17.69 -11.41
N THR A 57 0.05 -17.20 -10.63
CA THR A 57 -1.16 -16.61 -11.21
C THR A 57 -0.88 -15.17 -11.65
N ARG A 58 -0.95 -14.90 -12.96
CA ARG A 58 -0.81 -13.60 -13.62
C ARG A 58 -1.88 -12.55 -13.22
N VAL A 59 -2.38 -12.57 -11.98
CA VAL A 59 -3.12 -11.43 -11.45
C VAL A 59 -2.08 -10.33 -11.28
N ARG A 60 -2.13 -9.31 -12.14
CA ARG A 60 -1.27 -8.13 -12.03
C ARG A 60 -1.44 -7.59 -10.61
N SER A 61 -0.40 -7.75 -9.79
CA SER A 61 -0.42 -7.17 -8.45
C SER A 61 -0.50 -5.65 -8.59
N ASN A 62 -1.06 -4.97 -7.58
CA ASN A 62 -1.08 -3.50 -7.55
C ASN A 62 0.33 -2.92 -7.76
N TYR A 63 1.37 -3.67 -7.40
CA TYR A 63 2.75 -3.38 -7.74
C TYR A 63 2.97 -3.18 -9.25
N GLU A 64 2.71 -4.20 -10.06
CA GLU A 64 2.97 -4.18 -11.51
C GLU A 64 2.00 -3.23 -12.22
N LEU A 65 0.76 -3.08 -11.73
CA LEU A 65 -0.22 -2.14 -12.26
C LEU A 65 0.23 -0.67 -12.09
N ARG A 66 0.89 -0.36 -10.97
CA ARG A 66 1.31 1.00 -10.61
C ARG A 66 2.80 1.26 -10.87
N LYS A 67 3.55 0.26 -11.29
CA LYS A 67 4.94 0.44 -11.71
C LYS A 67 4.97 1.33 -12.97
N PRO A 68 5.72 2.44 -12.96
CA PRO A 68 5.87 3.28 -14.14
C PRO A 68 6.50 2.51 -15.32
N VAL A 69 6.01 2.77 -16.53
CA VAL A 69 6.52 2.16 -17.76
C VAL A 69 7.74 2.94 -18.29
N ASP A 70 7.68 4.26 -18.21
CA ASP A 70 8.68 5.18 -18.78
C ASP A 70 9.53 5.88 -17.70
N GLY A 71 9.53 5.36 -16.47
CA GLY A 71 10.23 5.95 -15.33
C GLY A 71 11.46 5.14 -14.90
N ASN A 72 12.50 5.83 -14.45
CA ASN A 72 13.69 5.21 -13.86
C ASN A 72 13.51 4.87 -12.37
N GLY A 73 12.37 5.24 -11.78
CA GLY A 73 12.09 5.06 -10.37
C GLY A 73 10.74 4.39 -10.10
N TYR A 74 10.48 4.18 -8.81
CA TYR A 74 9.16 3.85 -8.32
C TYR A 74 9.12 4.34 -6.86
N SER A 75 8.85 5.63 -6.66
CA SER A 75 9.10 6.27 -5.37
C SER A 75 8.30 7.56 -5.18
N GLY A 76 8.27 8.04 -3.94
CA GLY A 76 7.70 9.34 -3.61
C GLY A 76 7.98 9.75 -2.17
N THR A 77 7.56 10.96 -1.85
CA THR A 77 7.54 11.48 -0.48
C THR A 77 6.17 11.98 -0.11
N ALA A 78 5.89 11.95 1.18
CA ALA A 78 4.70 12.54 1.75
C ALA A 78 5.03 13.17 3.10
N TYR A 79 4.49 14.36 3.34
CA TYR A 79 4.46 14.98 4.65
C TYR A 79 3.17 14.59 5.36
N ILE A 80 3.30 14.15 6.60
CA ILE A 80 2.19 13.76 7.47
C ILE A 80 2.23 14.66 8.69
N LYS A 81 1.13 15.36 8.97
CA LYS A 81 0.95 16.08 10.22
C LYS A 81 0.17 15.22 11.20
N ASP A 82 0.70 15.02 12.39
CA ASP A 82 0.00 14.38 13.50
C ASP A 82 0.16 15.21 14.76
N GLU A 83 -0.97 15.71 15.26
CA GLU A 83 -1.01 16.72 16.33
C GLU A 83 -0.10 17.92 15.96
N ASP A 84 0.92 18.19 16.78
CA ASP A 84 1.88 19.27 16.57
C ASP A 84 3.13 18.82 15.78
N ASN A 85 3.29 17.52 15.55
CA ASN A 85 4.45 16.95 14.89
C ASN A 85 4.24 16.85 13.37
N THR A 86 5.33 17.03 12.63
CA THR A 86 5.35 16.83 11.17
C THR A 86 6.38 15.79 10.83
N TYR A 87 5.96 14.78 10.07
CA TYR A 87 6.80 13.67 9.65
C TYR A 87 6.97 13.71 8.13
N LEU A 88 8.21 13.57 7.67
CA LEU A 88 8.54 13.33 6.27
C LEU A 88 8.70 11.83 6.06
N VAL A 89 7.84 11.26 5.23
CA VAL A 89 7.92 9.88 4.78
C VAL A 89 8.58 9.88 3.41
N ASP A 90 9.71 9.21 3.28
CA ASP A 90 10.35 8.91 2.00
C ASP A 90 10.25 7.42 1.73
N ARG A 91 9.81 7.07 0.51
CA ARG A 91 9.55 5.68 0.16
C ARG A 91 9.97 5.35 -1.26
N THR A 92 10.62 4.20 -1.40
CA THR A 92 10.81 3.50 -2.67
C THR A 92 10.01 2.20 -2.67
N PHE A 93 9.29 1.99 -3.76
CA PHE A 93 8.50 0.80 -4.06
C PHE A 93 9.27 -0.17 -4.96
N LEU A 94 10.56 0.03 -5.26
CA LEU A 94 11.31 -0.94 -6.06
C LEU A 94 11.48 -2.26 -5.29
N ALA A 95 11.15 -3.41 -5.89
CA ALA A 95 11.08 -4.68 -5.16
C ALA A 95 12.41 -5.09 -4.51
N GLY A 96 13.55 -4.84 -5.17
CA GLY A 96 14.88 -5.15 -4.66
C GLY A 96 15.50 -4.09 -3.73
N ALA A 97 14.84 -2.95 -3.56
CA ALA A 97 15.33 -1.83 -2.75
C ALA A 97 14.24 -1.23 -1.87
N LYS A 98 13.15 -1.98 -1.63
CA LYS A 98 11.92 -1.49 -1.01
C LYS A 98 12.25 -0.97 0.38
N LYS A 99 11.98 0.31 0.61
CA LYS A 99 12.35 1.01 1.84
C LYS A 99 11.36 2.13 2.11
N ALA A 100 10.97 2.24 3.37
CA ALA A 100 10.30 3.40 3.91
C ALA A 100 11.18 3.96 5.04
N SER A 101 11.40 5.27 5.03
CA SER A 101 12.03 6.00 6.11
C SER A 101 11.13 7.15 6.55
N VAL A 102 11.15 7.42 7.85
CA VAL A 102 10.34 8.46 8.47
C VAL A 102 11.27 9.38 9.24
N LEU A 103 11.21 10.66 8.93
CA LEU A 103 11.95 11.70 9.63
C LEU A 103 10.95 12.58 10.38
N ASP A 104 11.15 12.76 11.68
CA ASP A 104 10.49 13.84 12.41
C ASP A 104 11.16 15.16 12.02
N VAL A 105 10.39 16.04 11.37
CA VAL A 105 10.87 17.32 10.85
C VAL A 105 11.24 18.29 11.98
N GLY A 106 10.55 18.21 13.12
CA GLY A 106 10.80 19.11 14.25
C GLY A 106 12.12 18.81 14.93
N SER A 107 12.42 17.52 15.16
CA SER A 107 13.67 17.09 15.81
C SER A 107 14.81 16.78 14.83
N GLY A 108 14.51 16.59 13.54
CA GLY A 108 15.46 16.15 12.53
C GLY A 108 15.94 14.70 12.71
N ARG A 109 15.24 13.89 13.52
CA ARG A 109 15.63 12.51 13.84
C ARG A 109 14.79 11.51 13.05
N GLU A 110 15.42 10.40 12.67
CA GLU A 110 14.71 9.28 12.05
C GLU A 110 13.85 8.56 13.09
N VAL A 111 12.59 8.32 12.74
CA VAL A 111 11.64 7.55 13.52
C VAL A 111 11.75 6.09 13.12
N ARG A 112 12.05 5.23 14.08
CA ARG A 112 12.14 3.79 13.84
C ARG A 112 10.74 3.22 13.60
N LEU A 113 10.57 2.56 12.45
CA LEU A 113 9.35 1.82 12.15
C LEU A 113 9.23 0.59 13.05
N GLU A 114 8.01 0.31 13.50
CA GLU A 114 7.68 -0.89 14.28
C GLU A 114 7.72 -2.14 13.40
N TYR A 115 7.15 -2.03 12.20
CA TYR A 115 7.16 -3.08 11.19
C TYR A 115 7.88 -2.62 9.92
N ASN A 116 8.59 -3.55 9.27
CA ASN A 116 9.33 -3.23 8.07
C ASN A 116 8.43 -2.69 6.96
N ASP A 117 8.84 -1.57 6.38
CA ASP A 117 8.24 -0.99 5.17
C ASP A 117 6.73 -0.64 5.29
N THR A 118 6.23 -0.42 6.51
CA THR A 118 4.88 0.09 6.76
C THR A 118 4.88 1.10 7.90
N LEU A 119 3.95 2.05 7.82
CA LEU A 119 3.68 3.03 8.88
C LEU A 119 2.70 2.52 9.94
N SER A 120 2.12 1.32 9.73
CA SER A 120 1.31 0.63 10.74
C SER A 120 2.09 0.47 12.05
N GLY A 121 1.42 0.68 13.18
CA GLY A 121 2.02 0.64 14.51
C GLY A 121 2.80 1.90 14.89
N THR A 122 3.48 2.53 13.92
CA THR A 122 4.31 3.73 14.17
C THR A 122 3.53 5.05 14.07
N LEU A 123 3.03 5.40 12.89
CA LEU A 123 2.24 6.63 12.68
C LEU A 123 0.76 6.32 12.48
N CYS A 124 0.43 5.12 12.01
CA CYS A 124 -0.94 4.70 11.77
C CYS A 124 -1.29 3.51 12.66
N LYS A 125 -2.36 3.64 13.46
CA LYS A 125 -2.78 2.56 14.38
C LYS A 125 -3.54 1.41 13.70
N THR A 126 -3.85 1.54 12.41
CA THR A 126 -4.57 0.51 11.65
C THR A 126 -3.64 -0.19 10.67
N ASP A 127 -3.91 -1.47 10.40
CA ASP A 127 -3.33 -2.15 9.25
C ASP A 127 -4.00 -1.71 7.94
N LYS A 128 -3.45 -2.17 6.82
CA LYS A 128 -3.92 -1.85 5.47
C LYS A 128 -5.35 -2.28 5.20
N ASN A 129 -5.73 -3.50 5.61
CA ASN A 129 -7.06 -4.04 5.33
C ASN A 129 -8.10 -3.26 6.14
N THR A 130 -7.83 -3.07 7.43
CA THR A 130 -8.70 -2.27 8.31
C THR A 130 -8.88 -0.85 7.77
N TYR A 131 -7.82 -0.22 7.25
CA TYR A 131 -7.91 1.10 6.62
C TYR A 131 -8.78 1.09 5.36
N LEU A 132 -8.60 0.10 4.48
CA LEU A 132 -9.39 -0.03 3.26
C LEU A 132 -10.88 -0.23 3.59
N ASP A 133 -11.18 -1.09 4.56
CA ASP A 133 -12.57 -1.45 4.90
C ASP A 133 -13.31 -0.32 5.63
N THR A 134 -12.60 0.49 6.44
CA THR A 134 -13.23 1.48 7.33
C THR A 134 -13.04 2.94 6.90
N LYS A 135 -11.97 3.26 6.16
CA LYS A 135 -11.59 4.65 5.81
C LYS A 135 -11.52 4.93 4.32
N CYS A 136 -11.62 3.91 3.47
CA CYS A 136 -11.57 4.06 2.02
C CYS A 136 -12.91 3.66 1.40
N ILE A 137 -13.69 4.64 0.95
CA ILE A 137 -14.92 4.36 0.20
C ILE A 137 -14.55 4.30 -1.28
N ILE A 138 -14.75 3.13 -1.87
CA ILE A 138 -14.42 2.86 -3.27
C ILE A 138 -15.73 2.58 -4.01
N GLU A 139 -15.94 3.28 -5.11
CA GLU A 139 -16.98 2.94 -6.06
C GLU A 139 -16.68 1.55 -6.63
N SER A 140 -17.59 0.61 -6.37
CA SER A 140 -17.43 -0.80 -6.70
C SER A 140 -18.57 -1.24 -7.61
N ASP A 141 -18.25 -2.01 -8.65
CA ASP A 141 -19.25 -2.57 -9.55
C ASP A 141 -20.08 -3.63 -8.78
N GLU A 142 -21.40 -3.69 -9.01
CA GLU A 142 -22.33 -4.61 -8.32
C GLU A 142 -21.85 -6.09 -8.29
N TYR A 143 -21.15 -6.51 -9.34
CA TYR A 143 -20.61 -7.86 -9.47
C TYR A 143 -19.40 -8.11 -8.55
N GLU A 144 -18.57 -7.08 -8.36
CA GLU A 144 -17.42 -7.10 -7.45
C GLU A 144 -17.90 -7.15 -6.00
N VAL A 145 -18.94 -6.40 -5.65
CA VAL A 145 -19.59 -6.41 -4.32
C VAL A 145 -20.07 -7.82 -3.94
N LYS A 146 -20.76 -8.53 -4.85
CA LYS A 146 -21.21 -9.92 -4.59
C LYS A 146 -20.04 -10.87 -4.36
N THR A 147 -18.97 -10.72 -5.13
CA THR A 147 -17.78 -11.56 -5.03
C THR A 147 -17.04 -11.31 -3.71
N ASP A 148 -16.90 -10.05 -3.32
CA ASP A 148 -16.22 -9.67 -2.09
C ASP A 148 -17.03 -10.00 -0.84
N MET A 149 -18.36 -9.84 -0.88
CA MET A 149 -19.24 -10.29 0.19
C MET A 149 -19.15 -11.82 0.39
N LYS A 150 -19.07 -12.58 -0.71
CA LYS A 150 -18.87 -14.03 -0.64
C LYS A 150 -17.52 -14.40 -0.03
N LYS A 151 -16.44 -13.70 -0.39
CA LYS A 151 -15.11 -13.90 0.22
C LYS A 151 -15.12 -13.55 1.71
N TYR A 152 -15.72 -12.41 2.08
CA TYR A 152 -15.83 -11.95 3.45
C TYR A 152 -16.53 -13.00 4.34
N LEU A 153 -17.71 -13.47 3.91
CA LEU A 153 -18.44 -14.52 4.62
C LEU A 153 -17.62 -15.80 4.75
N THR A 154 -16.97 -16.22 3.66
CA THR A 154 -16.12 -17.42 3.66
C THR A 154 -14.96 -17.28 4.65
N ASN A 155 -14.30 -16.12 4.70
CA ASN A 155 -13.18 -15.88 5.62
C ASN A 155 -13.63 -15.90 7.07
N ILE A 156 -14.74 -15.23 7.40
CA ILE A 156 -15.31 -15.23 8.75
C ILE A 156 -15.68 -16.65 9.19
N THR A 157 -16.40 -17.39 8.36
CA THR A 157 -16.84 -18.74 8.71
C THR A 157 -15.66 -19.68 8.92
N LEU A 158 -14.60 -19.56 8.12
CA LEU A 158 -13.48 -20.51 8.15
C LEU A 158 -12.35 -20.14 9.11
N THR A 159 -12.19 -18.85 9.45
CA THR A 159 -11.05 -18.36 10.26
C THR A 159 -11.46 -17.59 11.51
N GLY A 160 -12.75 -17.30 11.68
CA GLY A 160 -13.25 -16.41 12.73
C GLY A 160 -12.94 -14.93 12.49
N THR A 161 -12.32 -14.58 11.36
CA THR A 161 -11.96 -13.20 10.99
C THR A 161 -12.19 -12.96 9.51
N ALA A 162 -12.55 -11.73 9.12
CA ALA A 162 -12.68 -11.38 7.70
C ALA A 162 -11.34 -11.28 6.97
N ASN A 163 -10.26 -11.01 7.73
CA ASN A 163 -8.98 -10.58 7.20
C ASN A 163 -8.08 -11.73 6.73
N ILE A 164 -8.40 -12.98 7.08
CA ILE A 164 -7.57 -14.14 6.75
C ILE A 164 -8.30 -15.02 5.74
N ASN A 165 -7.73 -15.16 4.54
CA ASN A 165 -8.18 -16.14 3.57
C ASN A 165 -7.48 -17.48 3.79
N LYS A 166 -8.17 -18.43 4.42
CA LYS A 166 -7.63 -19.76 4.75
C LYS A 166 -7.04 -20.48 3.53
N THR A 167 -7.73 -20.44 2.40
CA THR A 167 -7.31 -21.17 1.19
C THR A 167 -6.04 -20.58 0.60
N GLU A 168 -5.93 -19.26 0.52
CA GLU A 168 -4.69 -18.62 0.04
C GLU A 168 -3.53 -18.78 1.03
N ALA A 169 -3.79 -18.70 2.34
CA ALA A 169 -2.76 -18.90 3.36
C ALA A 169 -2.15 -20.30 3.29
N ILE A 170 -2.99 -21.35 3.13
CA ILE A 170 -2.50 -22.72 2.96
C ILE A 170 -1.66 -22.83 1.68
N LYS A 171 -2.15 -22.31 0.55
CA LYS A 171 -1.41 -22.33 -0.73
C LYS A 171 -0.06 -21.62 -0.63
N TYR A 172 -0.01 -20.48 0.07
CA TYR A 172 1.23 -19.75 0.30
C TYR A 172 2.24 -20.61 1.07
N LEU A 173 1.81 -21.20 2.20
CA LEU A 173 2.67 -22.06 3.02
C LEU A 173 3.14 -23.31 2.30
N GLU A 174 2.29 -23.91 1.45
CA GLU A 174 2.69 -25.05 0.60
C GLU A 174 3.75 -24.68 -0.43
N ASN A 175 3.68 -23.48 -1.02
CA ASN A 175 4.70 -22.98 -1.95
C ASN A 175 6.02 -22.67 -1.22
N GLU A 176 5.95 -22.02 -0.06
CA GLU A 176 7.14 -21.76 0.77
C GLU A 176 7.81 -23.06 1.20
N LYS A 177 7.02 -24.08 1.58
CA LYS A 177 7.55 -25.42 1.86
C LYS A 177 8.32 -25.98 0.67
N LYS A 178 7.81 -25.85 -0.55
CA LYS A 178 8.51 -26.33 -1.77
C LYS A 178 9.82 -25.58 -2.03
N ASN A 179 9.88 -24.28 -1.76
CA ASN A 179 11.07 -23.46 -1.93
C ASN A 179 12.18 -23.81 -0.93
N HIS A 180 11.80 -24.32 0.25
CA HIS A 180 12.71 -24.65 1.35
C HIS A 180 12.98 -26.15 1.55
N ILE A 181 12.50 -27.03 0.66
CA ILE A 181 12.93 -28.44 0.67
C ILE A 181 14.39 -28.49 0.19
N PRO A 182 15.34 -29.00 0.99
CA PRO A 182 16.72 -29.16 0.56
C PRO A 182 16.77 -30.12 -0.64
N ARG A 183 17.45 -29.71 -1.72
CA ARG A 183 17.70 -30.61 -2.85
C ARG A 183 18.55 -31.78 -2.35
N PRO A 184 18.27 -33.03 -2.78
CA PRO A 184 19.12 -34.15 -2.42
C PRO A 184 20.55 -33.86 -2.88
N LEU A 185 21.50 -33.98 -1.95
CA LEU A 185 22.92 -33.91 -2.26
C LEU A 185 23.23 -35.09 -3.19
N ILE A 186 23.57 -34.78 -4.45
CA ILE A 186 24.21 -35.74 -5.38
C ILE A 186 25.68 -35.81 -5.01
#